data_AF-A0A8I0GK28-F1
#
_entry.id   AF-A0A8I0GK28-F1
#
_cell.length_a   1.000
_cell.length_b   1.000
_cell.length_c   1.000
_cell.angle_alpha   90.00
_cell.angle_beta   90.00
_cell.angle_gamma   90.00
#
_symmetry.space_group_name_H-M   'P 1'
#
loop_
_entity.id
_entity.type
_entity.pdbx_description
1 polymer ?
#
loop_
_entity_poly.entity_id
_entity_poly.type
_entity_poly.pdbx_seq_one_letter_code
_entity_poly.pdbx_strand_id
1 'polypeptide(L)'
;MAILGTSRELDVSSIADSSFLALMSALRPTDTEGRQQDDIRLRTMSGRALRWRRAQRSIFPDAVLRESCWDIMLLCLTGELAGRCMCVKQIRCELKESQTSVLRRIGTLEQAGMVLRQRDALDGRRTIVRLTRDATIALSRFFDMIDDSSQ
;
A
#
# COMPACT_ATOMS: atom_id res chain seq x y z
N MET A 1 41.18 -56.20 -52.43
CA MET A 1 41.20 -54.75 -52.71
C MET A 1 40.21 -54.11 -51.73
N ALA A 2 40.74 -53.44 -50.70
CA ALA A 2 40.01 -53.07 -49.49
C ALA A 2 39.09 -51.85 -49.70
N ILE A 3 37.88 -51.92 -49.13
CA ILE A 3 36.98 -50.77 -48.94
C ILE A 3 37.04 -50.43 -47.45
N LEU A 4 37.71 -49.33 -47.11
CA LEU A 4 37.68 -48.75 -45.76
C LEU A 4 36.42 -47.89 -45.61
N GLY A 5 35.40 -48.45 -44.96
CA GLY A 5 34.31 -47.69 -44.37
C GLY A 5 34.64 -47.41 -42.90
N THR A 6 35.09 -46.20 -42.59
CA THR A 6 35.26 -45.74 -41.20
C THR A 6 33.96 -45.14 -40.69
N SER A 7 33.05 -46.01 -40.22
CA SER A 7 31.94 -45.60 -39.36
C SER A 7 32.51 -45.31 -37.96
N ARG A 8 32.62 -44.02 -37.63
CA ARG A 8 33.01 -43.56 -36.29
C ARG A 8 31.77 -43.68 -35.40
N GLU A 9 31.64 -44.81 -34.70
CA GLU A 9 30.68 -44.94 -33.60
C GLU A 9 31.04 -43.90 -32.53
N LEU A 10 30.14 -42.93 -32.34
CA LEU A 10 30.18 -42.05 -31.18
C LEU A 10 29.57 -42.84 -30.03
N ASP A 11 30.43 -43.22 -29.09
CA ASP A 11 30.03 -43.84 -27.83
C ASP A 11 29.23 -42.84 -27.00
N VAL A 12 27.91 -43.07 -26.91
CA VAL A 12 26.94 -42.20 -26.21
C VAL A 12 26.92 -42.50 -24.70
N SER A 13 27.74 -43.44 -24.20
CA SER A 13 27.73 -43.83 -22.78
C SER A 13 28.59 -42.94 -21.86
N SER A 14 29.29 -41.94 -22.39
CA SER A 14 30.19 -41.03 -21.65
C SER A 14 29.70 -39.58 -21.56
N ILE A 15 28.38 -39.34 -21.49
CA ILE A 15 27.80 -37.97 -21.38
C ILE A 15 27.15 -37.75 -19.99
N ALA A 16 27.77 -38.29 -18.95
CA ALA A 16 27.42 -37.97 -17.57
C ALA A 16 28.70 -37.74 -16.75
N ASP A 17 29.65 -36.98 -17.30
CA ASP A 17 30.77 -36.51 -16.50
C ASP A 17 30.28 -35.58 -15.39
N SER A 18 30.96 -35.62 -14.25
CA SER A 18 30.72 -34.78 -13.07
C SER A 18 30.61 -33.29 -13.45
N SER A 19 31.34 -32.87 -14.49
CA SER A 19 31.27 -31.53 -15.09
C SER A 19 29.92 -31.20 -15.76
N PHE A 20 29.28 -32.16 -16.43
CA PHE A 20 27.94 -31.98 -17.03
C PHE A 20 26.85 -31.94 -15.95
N LEU A 21 26.96 -32.78 -14.91
CA LEU A 21 26.05 -32.73 -13.75
C LEU A 21 26.23 -31.45 -12.94
N ALA A 22 27.46 -30.95 -12.76
CA ALA A 22 27.74 -29.67 -12.11
C ALA A 22 27.21 -28.49 -12.93
N LEU A 23 27.40 -28.50 -14.26
CA LEU A 23 26.88 -27.48 -15.18
C LEU A 23 25.33 -27.51 -15.24
N MET A 24 24.71 -28.70 -15.18
CA MET A 24 23.25 -28.84 -15.08
C MET A 24 22.70 -28.41 -13.72
N SER A 25 23.47 -28.58 -12.63
CA SER A 25 23.12 -28.03 -11.31
C SER A 25 23.26 -26.50 -11.26
N ALA A 26 24.20 -25.94 -12.03
CA ALA A 26 24.42 -24.50 -12.16
C ALA A 26 23.40 -23.82 -13.11
N LEU A 27 22.67 -24.59 -13.92
CA LEU A 27 21.70 -24.10 -14.91
C LEU A 27 20.23 -24.26 -14.49
N ARG A 28 19.92 -24.43 -13.19
CA ARG A 28 18.55 -24.32 -12.64
C ARG A 28 18.57 -23.68 -11.23
N PRO A 29 17.52 -22.94 -10.84
CA PRO A 29 17.61 -21.49 -10.82
C PRO A 29 17.68 -20.97 -9.39
N THR A 30 18.76 -20.26 -9.06
CA THR A 30 18.88 -19.46 -7.83
C THR A 30 17.83 -18.33 -7.75
N ASP A 31 17.14 -18.07 -8.85
CA ASP A 31 16.09 -17.07 -8.97
C ASP A 31 14.71 -17.60 -8.49
N THR A 32 14.55 -18.92 -8.38
CA THR A 32 13.25 -19.53 -8.03
C THR A 32 12.91 -19.36 -6.57
N GLU A 33 13.88 -19.54 -5.67
CA GLU A 33 13.68 -19.39 -4.23
C GLU A 33 13.42 -17.93 -3.84
N GLY A 34 14.20 -16.99 -4.42
CA GLY A 34 13.96 -15.56 -4.26
C GLY A 34 12.59 -15.13 -4.77
N ARG A 35 12.19 -15.61 -5.97
CA ARG A 35 10.87 -15.35 -6.54
C ARG A 35 9.73 -15.96 -5.72
N GLN A 36 9.91 -17.17 -5.18
CA GLN A 36 8.93 -17.80 -4.30
C GLN A 36 8.74 -17.02 -3.00
N GLN A 37 9.83 -16.54 -2.40
CA GLN A 37 9.76 -15.73 -1.18
C GLN A 37 9.08 -14.36 -1.44
N ASP A 38 9.38 -13.72 -2.57
CA ASP A 38 8.72 -12.50 -3.01
C ASP A 38 7.22 -12.73 -3.25
N ASP A 39 6.84 -13.83 -3.89
CA ASP A 39 5.45 -14.20 -4.13
C ASP A 39 4.67 -14.41 -2.81
N ILE A 40 5.28 -15.08 -1.81
CA ILE A 40 4.68 -15.25 -0.47
C ILE A 40 4.48 -13.89 0.21
N ARG A 41 5.49 -13.02 0.16
CA ARG A 41 5.41 -11.66 0.73
C ARG A 41 4.31 -10.85 0.04
N LEU A 42 4.26 -10.83 -1.29
CA LEU A 42 3.26 -10.10 -2.07
C LEU A 42 1.84 -10.62 -1.81
N ARG A 43 1.66 -11.94 -1.73
CA ARG A 43 0.37 -12.54 -1.34
C ARG A 43 -0.07 -12.11 0.05
N THR A 44 0.86 -12.13 1.01
CA THR A 44 0.57 -11.72 2.40
C THR A 44 0.19 -10.23 2.46
N MET A 45 1.00 -9.36 1.84
CA MET A 45 0.76 -7.91 1.85
C MET A 45 -0.52 -7.52 1.09
N SER A 46 -0.79 -8.13 -0.07
CA SER A 46 -2.03 -7.90 -0.82
C SER A 46 -3.26 -8.37 -0.04
N GLY A 47 -3.17 -9.50 0.66
CA GLY A 47 -4.21 -9.96 1.59
C GLY A 47 -4.49 -8.94 2.68
N ARG A 48 -3.46 -8.39 3.33
CA ARG A 48 -3.60 -7.31 4.33
C ARG A 48 -4.25 -6.06 3.75
N ALA A 49 -3.76 -5.60 2.59
CA ALA A 49 -4.32 -4.42 1.91
C ALA A 49 -5.81 -4.59 1.58
N LEU A 50 -6.24 -5.78 1.12
CA LEU A 50 -7.64 -6.07 0.88
C LEU A 50 -8.48 -6.07 2.17
N ARG A 51 -7.95 -6.62 3.28
CA ARG A 51 -8.61 -6.54 4.60
C ARG A 51 -8.81 -5.09 5.02
N TRP A 52 -7.78 -4.26 4.90
CA TRP A 52 -7.86 -2.84 5.25
C TRP A 52 -8.88 -2.10 4.37
N ARG A 53 -8.92 -2.37 3.07
CA ARG A 53 -9.94 -1.77 2.18
C ARG A 53 -11.36 -2.20 2.53
N ARG A 54 -11.58 -3.46 2.93
CA ARG A 54 -12.90 -3.93 3.40
C ARG A 54 -13.29 -3.27 4.72
N ALA A 55 -12.34 -3.17 5.65
CA ALA A 55 -12.49 -2.49 6.92
C ALA A 55 -12.91 -1.03 6.76
N GLN A 56 -12.26 -0.32 5.84
CA GLN A 56 -12.65 1.03 5.46
C GLN A 56 -14.10 1.10 4.98
N ARG A 57 -14.49 0.23 4.05
CA ARG A 57 -15.86 0.20 3.49
C ARG A 57 -16.94 -0.17 4.50
N SER A 58 -16.61 -0.95 5.54
CA SER A 58 -17.58 -1.31 6.58
C SER A 58 -17.81 -0.21 7.61
N ILE A 59 -16.88 0.73 7.76
CA ILE A 59 -16.89 1.74 8.82
C ILE A 59 -17.24 3.13 8.27
N PHE A 60 -16.70 3.48 7.10
CA PHE A 60 -16.79 4.83 6.56
C PHE A 60 -17.74 4.90 5.37
N PRO A 61 -18.42 6.04 5.18
CA PRO A 61 -19.18 6.27 3.97
C PRO A 61 -18.26 6.37 2.74
N ASP A 62 -18.80 6.06 1.56
CA ASP A 62 -18.08 6.13 0.29
C ASP A 62 -17.37 7.47 0.04
N ALA A 63 -17.93 8.57 0.56
CA ALA A 63 -17.36 9.91 0.50
C ALA A 63 -15.91 9.98 1.04
N VAL A 64 -15.60 9.22 2.09
CA VAL A 64 -14.26 9.16 2.71
C VAL A 64 -13.26 8.41 1.82
N LEU A 65 -13.74 7.47 1.01
CA LEU A 65 -12.88 6.57 0.23
C LEU A 65 -12.58 7.08 -1.18
N ARG A 66 -13.07 8.29 -1.51
CA ARG A 66 -12.86 8.95 -2.80
C ARG A 66 -11.65 9.87 -2.75
N GLU A 67 -10.90 9.88 -3.85
CA GLU A 67 -9.76 10.78 -4.05
C GLU A 67 -8.83 10.79 -2.81
N SER A 68 -8.40 11.95 -2.30
CA SER A 68 -7.62 12.06 -1.05
C SER A 68 -8.46 12.32 0.20
N CYS A 69 -9.77 12.06 0.20
CA CYS A 69 -10.58 12.29 1.40
C CYS A 69 -10.05 11.47 2.59
N TRP A 70 -9.61 10.24 2.33
CA TRP A 70 -8.95 9.40 3.31
C TRP A 70 -7.66 10.03 3.86
N ASP A 71 -6.82 10.60 3.00
CA ASP A 71 -5.58 11.23 3.42
C ASP A 71 -5.84 12.48 4.29
N ILE A 72 -6.90 13.25 4.00
CA ILE A 72 -7.32 14.38 4.84
C ILE A 72 -7.70 13.90 6.24
N MET A 73 -8.44 12.80 6.35
CA MET A 73 -8.81 12.20 7.64
C MET A 73 -7.57 11.82 8.46
N LEU A 74 -6.59 11.18 7.81
CA LEU A 74 -5.34 10.77 8.45
C LEU A 74 -4.46 11.96 8.84
N LEU A 75 -4.39 12.99 8.00
CA LEU A 75 -3.68 14.23 8.31
C LEU A 75 -4.29 14.94 9.51
N CYS A 76 -5.62 15.05 9.57
CA CYS A 76 -6.32 15.62 10.71
C CYS A 76 -6.09 14.81 11.98
N LEU A 77 -6.20 13.48 11.94
CA LEU A 77 -5.93 12.62 13.09
C LEU A 77 -4.49 12.78 13.60
N THR A 78 -3.51 12.73 12.70
CA THR A 78 -2.08 12.86 13.04
C THR A 78 -1.79 14.24 13.63
N GLY A 79 -2.41 15.29 13.08
CA GLY A 79 -2.33 16.65 13.64
C GLY A 79 -2.89 16.72 15.06
N GLU A 80 -4.11 16.22 15.27
CA GLU A 80 -4.80 16.23 16.56
C GLU A 80 -4.00 15.46 17.64
N LEU A 81 -3.51 14.27 17.32
CA LEU A 81 -2.68 13.46 18.23
C LEU A 81 -1.33 14.14 18.55
N ALA A 82 -0.81 14.96 17.63
CA ALA A 82 0.39 15.76 17.87
C ALA A 82 0.12 17.12 18.55
N GLY A 83 -1.12 17.36 19.02
CA GLY A 83 -1.51 18.62 19.66
C GLY A 83 -1.56 19.82 18.70
N ARG A 84 -1.66 19.58 17.39
CA ARG A 84 -1.68 20.62 16.35
C ARG A 84 -3.01 20.63 15.60
N CYS A 85 -3.45 21.83 15.23
CA CYS A 85 -4.56 21.98 14.30
C CYS A 85 -4.07 21.98 12.84
N MET A 86 -4.78 21.30 11.95
CA MET A 86 -4.50 21.32 10.52
C MET A 86 -5.31 22.42 9.84
N CYS A 87 -4.64 23.37 9.17
CA CYS A 87 -5.34 24.36 8.34
C CYS A 87 -5.44 23.91 6.87
N VAL A 88 -6.41 24.46 6.13
CA VAL A 88 -6.62 24.15 4.70
C VAL A 88 -5.33 24.30 3.88
N LYS A 89 -4.54 25.37 4.15
CA LYS A 89 -3.27 25.61 3.46
C LYS A 89 -2.27 24.48 3.70
N GLN A 90 -2.16 23.99 4.94
CA GLN A 90 -1.26 22.89 5.30
C GLN A 90 -1.70 21.60 4.63
N ILE A 91 -2.99 21.24 4.74
CA ILE A 91 -3.56 20.06 4.08
C ILE A 91 -3.24 20.07 2.57
N ARG A 92 -3.43 21.20 1.91
CA ARG A 92 -3.09 21.35 0.49
C ARG A 92 -1.60 21.12 0.20
N CYS A 93 -0.70 21.66 1.02
CA CYS A 93 0.73 21.45 0.84
C CYS A 93 1.11 19.97 0.98
N GLU A 94 0.53 19.25 1.95
CA GLU A 94 0.78 17.83 2.17
C GLU A 94 0.29 16.98 0.98
N LEU A 95 -0.92 17.27 0.48
CA LEU A 95 -1.54 16.52 -0.61
C LEU A 95 -1.01 16.90 -2.01
N LYS A 96 -0.29 18.01 -2.13
CA LYS A 96 0.23 18.57 -3.40
C LYS A 96 -0.88 18.83 -4.44
N GLU A 97 -2.01 19.35 -3.98
CA GLU A 97 -3.17 19.60 -4.84
C GLU A 97 -3.52 21.07 -5.01
N SER A 98 -4.42 21.35 -5.96
CA SER A 98 -5.02 22.67 -6.11
C SER A 98 -5.90 23.04 -4.91
N GLN A 99 -6.02 24.34 -4.66
CA GLN A 99 -6.89 24.84 -3.59
C GLN A 99 -8.36 24.44 -3.79
N THR A 100 -8.85 24.46 -5.03
CA THR A 100 -10.24 24.10 -5.36
C THR A 100 -10.50 22.61 -5.11
N SER A 101 -9.55 21.73 -5.44
CA SER A 101 -9.64 20.28 -5.17
C SER A 101 -9.76 19.99 -3.68
N VAL A 102 -8.84 20.54 -2.87
CA VAL A 102 -8.85 20.33 -1.42
C VAL A 102 -10.13 20.86 -0.78
N LEU A 103 -10.60 22.05 -1.17
CA LEU A 103 -11.85 22.60 -0.64
C LEU A 103 -13.06 21.75 -1.00
N ARG A 104 -13.12 21.19 -2.21
CA ARG A 104 -14.19 20.26 -2.62
C ARG A 104 -14.19 19.00 -1.76
N ARG A 105 -13.02 18.44 -1.49
CA ARG A 105 -12.86 17.24 -0.66
C ARG A 105 -13.22 17.48 0.80
N ILE A 106 -12.77 18.61 1.37
CA ILE A 106 -13.18 19.00 2.72
C ILE A 106 -14.69 19.20 2.78
N GLY A 107 -15.31 19.84 1.79
CA GLY A 107 -16.76 19.98 1.71
C GLY A 107 -17.49 18.64 1.64
N THR A 108 -16.94 17.68 0.87
CA THR A 108 -17.47 16.31 0.78
C THR A 108 -17.41 15.59 2.13
N LEU A 109 -16.30 15.71 2.86
CA LEU A 109 -16.14 15.14 4.20
C LEU A 109 -17.04 15.83 5.24
N GLU A 110 -17.22 17.15 5.12
CA GLU A 110 -18.09 17.94 6.01
C GLU A 110 -19.55 17.54 5.83
N GLN A 111 -20.01 17.37 4.58
CA GLN A 111 -21.33 16.83 4.26
C GLN A 111 -21.54 15.41 4.78
N ALA A 112 -20.47 14.59 4.80
CA ALA A 112 -20.50 13.25 5.36
C ALA A 112 -20.40 13.21 6.90
N GLY A 113 -20.32 14.37 7.57
CA GLY A 113 -20.20 14.46 9.04
C GLY A 113 -18.84 13.98 9.58
N MET A 114 -17.81 13.95 8.74
CA MET A 114 -16.49 13.41 9.09
C MET A 114 -15.52 14.48 9.59
N VAL A 115 -15.67 15.70 9.08
CA VAL A 115 -14.83 16.84 9.50
C VAL A 115 -15.70 18.07 9.75
N LEU A 116 -15.14 19.02 10.48
CA LEU A 116 -15.70 20.35 10.69
C LEU A 116 -14.66 21.43 10.36
N ARG A 117 -15.12 22.53 9.77
CA ARG A 117 -14.29 23.72 9.53
C ARG A 117 -14.55 24.79 10.57
N GLN A 118 -13.46 25.40 11.06
CA GLN A 118 -13.53 26.53 11.98
C GLN A 118 -12.52 27.60 11.55
N ARG A 119 -12.89 28.88 11.67
CA ARG A 119 -11.88 29.94 11.56
C ARG A 119 -10.95 29.89 12.76
N ASP A 120 -9.66 30.02 12.51
CA ASP A 120 -8.66 30.12 13.56
C ASP A 120 -8.89 31.41 14.36
N ALA A 121 -8.98 31.28 15.68
CA ALA A 121 -9.24 32.41 16.58
C ALA A 121 -8.04 33.36 16.67
N LEU A 122 -6.82 32.85 16.42
CA LEU A 122 -5.59 33.64 16.46
C LEU A 122 -5.29 34.31 15.11
N ASP A 123 -5.81 33.75 14.02
CA ASP A 123 -5.69 34.30 12.67
C ASP A 123 -6.92 33.93 11.83
N GLY A 124 -7.92 34.81 11.79
CA GLY A 124 -9.18 34.58 11.06
C GLY A 124 -9.03 34.36 9.55
N ARG A 125 -7.84 34.54 8.98
CA ARG A 125 -7.52 34.19 7.58
C ARG A 125 -7.29 32.68 7.42
N ARG A 126 -6.96 31.98 8.50
CA ARG A 126 -6.79 30.53 8.49
C ARG A 126 -8.12 29.84 8.77
N THR A 127 -8.41 28.84 7.96
CA THR A 127 -9.48 27.88 8.22
C THR A 127 -8.85 26.59 8.70
N ILE A 128 -9.17 26.20 9.93
CA ILE A 128 -8.79 24.93 10.55
C ILE A 128 -9.81 23.87 10.14
N VAL A 129 -9.34 22.65 9.93
CA VAL A 129 -10.13 21.45 9.68
C VAL A 129 -9.86 20.47 10.82
N ARG A 130 -10.92 19.97 11.44
CA ARG A 130 -10.85 19.01 12.55
C ARG A 130 -11.73 17.80 12.26
N LEU A 131 -11.40 16.67 12.87
CA LEU A 131 -12.30 15.53 12.86
C LEU A 131 -13.52 15.84 13.71
N THR A 132 -14.67 15.30 13.32
CA THR A 132 -15.79 15.19 14.25
C THR A 132 -15.48 14.11 15.28
N ARG A 133 -16.16 14.13 16.43
CA ARG A 133 -16.01 13.08 17.44
C ARG A 133 -16.29 11.70 16.87
N ASP A 134 -17.32 11.58 16.05
CA ASP A 134 -17.72 10.31 15.43
C ASP A 134 -16.65 9.82 14.44
N ALA A 135 -16.03 10.72 13.68
CA ALA A 135 -14.92 10.39 12.80
C ALA A 135 -13.69 9.88 13.57
N THR A 136 -13.34 10.50 14.70
CA THR A 136 -12.24 10.04 15.55
C THR A 136 -12.53 8.63 16.11
N ILE A 137 -13.76 8.39 16.57
CA ILE A 137 -14.19 7.05 17.04
C ILE A 137 -14.13 6.02 15.91
N ALA A 138 -14.60 6.38 14.71
CA ALA A 138 -14.56 5.52 13.54
C ALA A 138 -13.12 5.17 13.12
N LEU A 139 -12.20 6.15 13.15
CA LEU A 139 -10.78 5.93 12.90
C LEU A 139 -10.14 5.02 13.93
N SER A 140 -10.43 5.21 15.22
CA SER A 140 -9.95 4.31 16.28
C SER A 140 -10.40 2.87 16.00
N ARG A 141 -11.70 2.65 15.79
CA ARG A 141 -12.26 1.32 15.47
C ARG A 141 -11.65 0.70 14.23
N PHE A 142 -11.38 1.52 13.21
CA PHE A 142 -10.72 1.05 11.99
C PHE A 142 -9.32 0.54 12.29
N PHE A 143 -8.50 1.32 13.00
CA PHE A 143 -7.14 0.93 13.35
C PHE A 143 -7.13 -0.30 14.26
N ASP A 144 -8.01 -0.38 15.25
CA ASP A 144 -8.16 -1.56 16.11
C ASP A 144 -8.49 -2.82 15.29
N MET A 145 -9.30 -2.70 14.24
CA MET A 145 -9.70 -3.84 13.40
C MET A 145 -8.60 -4.29 12.43
N ILE A 146 -7.67 -3.40 12.07
CA ILE A 146 -6.58 -3.72 11.15
C ILE A 146 -5.24 -3.96 11.85
N ASP A 147 -5.16 -3.68 13.14
CA ASP A 147 -3.99 -3.94 13.96
C ASP A 147 -3.88 -5.45 14.22
N ASP A 148 -2.92 -6.09 13.53
CA ASP A 148 -2.65 -7.52 13.69
C ASP A 148 -1.85 -7.81 15.01
N SER A 149 -1.66 -6.82 15.90
CA SER A 149 -0.90 -6.94 17.17
C SER A 149 -1.47 -7.92 18.21
N SER A 150 -2.55 -8.64 17.90
CA SER A 150 -3.26 -9.52 18.84
C SER A 150 -3.43 -10.98 18.37
N GLN A 151 -2.65 -11.47 17.39
CA GLN A 151 -2.57 -12.91 17.07
C GLN A 151 -1.14 -13.40 16.85
#